data_AF-A0A1J1HKU2-F1
#
_entry.id   AF-A0A1J1HKU2-F1
#
_cell.length_a   1.000
_cell.length_b   1.000
_cell.length_c   1.000
_cell.angle_alpha   90.00
_cell.angle_beta   90.00
_cell.angle_gamma   90.00
#
_symmetry.space_group_name_H-M   'P 1'
#
loop_
_entity.id
_entity.type
_entity.pdbx_description
1 polymer ?
#
loop_
_entity_poly.entity_id
_entity_poly.type
_entity_poly.pdbx_seq_one_letter_code
_entity_poly.pdbx_strand_id
1 'polypeptide(L)'
;MINQECSKSNKLKLSLSPIHGWGVFAEKPFRTNEIVIEYVGELISSKEADVREKINRSGGMEETYLFSIGNGKVIDATCKGNVSKFINHSCDPNCYTKVYEKHNRIEIIAMKPIKVSDELTFDYNFKKEKDKILCHCKSKLCRGFLN
;
A
#
# COMPACT_ATOMS: atom_id res chain seq x y z
N MET A 1 -33.76 -10.83 0.99
CA MET A 1 -33.38 -9.43 1.28
C MET A 1 -31.94 -9.45 1.77
N ILE A 2 -30.97 -9.26 0.87
CA ILE A 2 -29.55 -9.22 1.22
C ILE A 2 -29.22 -7.75 1.43
N ASN A 3 -28.93 -7.39 2.69
CA ASN A 3 -28.77 -6.02 3.11
C ASN A 3 -27.59 -5.35 2.40
N GLN A 4 -27.97 -4.24 1.79
CA GLN A 4 -27.22 -3.26 1.06
C GLN A 4 -26.62 -2.28 2.07
N GLU A 5 -25.38 -2.50 2.51
CA GLU A 5 -24.56 -1.45 3.13
C GLU A 5 -23.11 -1.54 2.62
N CYS A 6 -22.95 -1.41 1.29
CA CYS A 6 -21.71 -0.88 0.75
C CYS A 6 -21.69 0.62 1.06
N SER A 7 -21.02 0.98 2.16
CA SER A 7 -20.88 2.36 2.62
C SER A 7 -20.17 3.22 1.57
N LYS A 8 -20.94 3.85 0.68
CA LYS A 8 -20.47 4.93 -0.19
C LYS A 8 -20.17 6.17 0.65
N SER A 9 -19.01 6.17 1.28
CA SER A 9 -18.27 7.38 1.63
C SER A 9 -16.93 7.22 0.95
N ASN A 10 -16.84 7.59 -0.33
CA ASN A 10 -15.56 7.68 -1.01
C ASN A 10 -14.79 8.81 -0.31
N LYS A 11 -13.96 8.42 0.65
CA LYS A 11 -13.04 9.30 1.38
C LYS A 11 -11.73 9.45 0.61
N LEU A 12 -11.59 8.74 -0.51
CA LEU A 12 -10.36 8.51 -1.23
C LEU A 12 -10.64 8.48 -2.73
N LYS A 13 -9.73 9.07 -3.50
CA LYS A 13 -9.77 9.18 -4.95
C LYS A 13 -8.54 8.53 -5.57
N LEU A 14 -8.72 7.75 -6.63
CA LEU A 14 -7.62 7.37 -7.51
C LEU A 14 -7.34 8.51 -8.50
N SER A 15 -6.07 8.87 -8.66
CA SER A 15 -5.61 9.81 -9.68
C SER A 15 -4.18 9.49 -10.10
N LEU A 16 -3.72 10.03 -11.23
CA LEU A 16 -2.32 9.93 -11.62
C LEU A 16 -1.44 10.57 -10.55
N SER A 17 -0.40 9.85 -10.15
CA SER A 17 0.53 10.25 -9.11
C SER A 17 1.75 10.96 -9.69
N PRO A 18 2.24 12.03 -9.04
CA PRO A 18 3.56 12.56 -9.33
C PRO A 18 4.70 11.61 -8.92
N ILE A 19 4.47 10.59 -8.08
CA ILE A 19 5.48 9.63 -7.62
C ILE A 19 5.60 8.47 -8.62
N HIS A 20 4.51 7.74 -8.83
CA HIS A 20 4.49 6.57 -9.70
C HIS A 20 3.07 6.20 -10.13
N GLY A 21 2.84 6.01 -11.43
CA GLY A 21 1.57 5.50 -11.98
C GLY A 21 0.31 6.13 -11.38
N TRP A 22 -0.48 5.31 -10.69
CA TRP A 22 -1.65 5.74 -9.93
C TRP A 22 -1.29 5.96 -8.46
N GLY A 23 -1.92 6.97 -7.86
CA GLY A 23 -1.86 7.25 -6.43
C GLY A 23 -3.27 7.32 -5.82
N VAL A 24 -3.32 7.27 -4.48
CA VAL A 24 -4.56 7.45 -3.72
C VAL A 24 -4.52 8.79 -3.02
N PHE A 25 -5.55 9.59 -3.20
CA PHE A 25 -5.65 10.95 -2.70
C PHE A 25 -6.81 11.08 -1.72
N ALA A 26 -6.65 11.86 -0.67
CA ALA A 26 -7.71 12.10 0.30
C ALA A 26 -8.84 12.98 -0.28
N GLU A 27 -10.10 12.54 -0.21
CA GLU A 27 -11.27 13.37 -0.56
C GLU A 27 -11.88 14.08 0.65
N LYS A 28 -11.36 13.79 1.84
CA LYS A 28 -11.70 14.46 3.10
C LYS A 28 -10.45 14.62 3.97
N PRO A 29 -10.44 15.52 4.96
CA PRO A 29 -9.34 15.56 5.91
C PRO A 29 -9.33 14.32 6.82
N PHE A 30 -8.13 13.90 7.22
CA PHE A 30 -7.91 12.89 8.25
C PHE A 30 -7.12 13.49 9.42
N ARG A 31 -7.48 13.11 10.64
CA ARG A 31 -6.72 13.47 11.84
C ARG A 31 -5.56 12.49 12.05
N THR A 32 -4.54 12.92 12.79
CA THR A 32 -3.49 12.02 13.26
C THR A 32 -4.10 10.82 14.00
N ASN A 33 -3.57 9.63 13.74
CA ASN A 33 -4.05 8.34 14.24
C ASN A 33 -5.44 7.91 13.77
N GLU A 34 -6.04 8.61 12.82
CA GLU A 34 -7.27 8.16 12.17
C GLU A 34 -6.97 7.03 11.18
N ILE A 35 -7.77 5.96 11.23
CA ILE A 35 -7.70 4.88 10.25
C ILE A 35 -8.17 5.43 8.89
N VAL A 36 -7.30 5.32 7.89
CA VAL A 36 -7.56 5.79 6.54
C VAL A 36 -8.25 4.72 5.71
N ILE A 37 -7.63 3.54 5.62
CA ILE A 37 -8.14 2.39 4.88
C ILE A 37 -7.46 1.10 5.37
N GLU A 38 -8.12 -0.03 5.16
CA GLU A 38 -7.51 -1.35 5.32
C GLU A 38 -6.83 -1.81 4.02
N TYR A 39 -5.63 -2.39 4.13
CA TYR A 39 -4.99 -3.05 2.99
C TYR A 39 -5.59 -4.44 2.81
N VAL A 40 -6.36 -4.62 1.74
CA VAL A 40 -7.13 -5.83 1.46
C VAL A 40 -6.57 -6.55 0.26
N GLY A 41 -6.43 -7.87 0.39
CA GLY A 41 -6.14 -8.76 -0.72
C GLY A 41 -6.32 -10.23 -0.34
N GLU A 42 -5.77 -11.13 -1.16
CA GLU A 42 -5.79 -12.56 -0.90
C GLU A 42 -4.71 -12.96 0.11
N LEU A 43 -5.08 -13.67 1.17
CA LEU A 43 -4.11 -14.20 2.13
C LEU A 43 -3.46 -15.46 1.57
N ILE A 44 -2.15 -15.41 1.33
CA ILE A 44 -1.34 -16.51 0.81
C ILE A 44 -0.12 -16.77 1.69
N SER A 45 0.55 -17.90 1.46
CA SER A 45 1.84 -18.19 2.10
C SER A 45 2.99 -17.41 1.45
N SER A 46 4.07 -17.12 2.18
CA SER A 46 5.27 -16.49 1.61
C SER A 46 5.86 -17.32 0.46
N LYS A 47 5.84 -18.65 0.57
CA LYS A 47 6.30 -19.53 -0.51
C LYS A 47 5.48 -19.37 -1.79
N GLU A 48 4.17 -19.22 -1.66
CA GLU A 48 3.31 -18.96 -2.81
C GLU A 48 3.52 -17.55 -3.37
N ALA A 49 3.72 -16.55 -2.51
CA ALA A 49 4.07 -15.20 -2.92
C ALA A 49 5.35 -15.18 -3.78
N ASP A 50 6.41 -15.88 -3.35
CA ASP A 50 7.67 -16.00 -4.10
C ASP A 50 7.46 -16.65 -5.48
N VAL A 51 6.58 -17.66 -5.57
CA VAL A 51 6.24 -18.32 -6.84
C VAL A 51 5.48 -17.36 -7.75
N ARG A 52 4.46 -16.66 -7.22
CA ARG A 52 3.67 -15.68 -7.98
C ARG A 52 4.53 -14.52 -8.48
N GLU A 53 5.43 -13.98 -7.65
CA GLU A 53 6.33 -12.91 -8.05
C GLU A 53 7.23 -13.34 -9.22
N LYS A 54 7.81 -14.55 -9.15
CA LYS A 54 8.65 -15.10 -10.24
C LYS A 54 7.87 -15.26 -11.54
N ILE A 55 6.64 -15.77 -11.47
CA ILE A 55 5.77 -15.94 -12.63
C ILE A 55 5.41 -14.57 -13.23
N ASN A 56 4.98 -13.63 -12.40
CA ASN A 56 4.61 -12.27 -12.83
C ASN A 56 5.78 -11.57 -13.52
N ARG A 57 6.97 -11.60 -12.89
CA ARG A 57 8.19 -11.01 -13.45
C ARG A 57 8.58 -11.66 -14.79
N SER A 58 8.48 -12.98 -14.89
CA SER A 58 8.78 -13.71 -16.13
C SER A 58 7.75 -13.46 -17.24
N GLY A 59 6.51 -13.14 -16.86
CA GLY A 59 5.42 -12.77 -17.77
C GLY A 59 5.39 -11.29 -18.15
N GLY A 60 6.38 -10.49 -17.72
CA GLY A 60 6.46 -9.06 -18.02
C GLY A 60 5.57 -8.16 -17.16
N MET A 61 5.01 -8.68 -16.06
CA MET A 61 4.29 -7.87 -15.07
C MET A 61 5.29 -7.31 -14.06
N GLU A 62 5.50 -6.00 -14.11
CA GLU A 62 6.48 -5.30 -13.26
C GLU A 62 5.95 -5.04 -11.85
N GLU A 63 4.65 -4.86 -11.69
CA GLU A 63 4.03 -4.45 -10.42
C GLU A 63 3.42 -5.64 -9.67
N THR A 64 3.95 -5.95 -8.48
CA THR A 64 3.38 -6.95 -7.56
C THR A 64 2.96 -6.30 -6.25
N TYR A 65 1.73 -6.57 -5.79
CA TYR A 65 1.14 -5.89 -4.63
C TYR A 65 1.13 -6.79 -3.39
N LEU A 66 2.32 -7.21 -2.97
CA LEU A 66 2.53 -8.17 -1.88
C LEU A 66 2.85 -7.44 -0.57
N PHE A 67 2.09 -7.76 0.49
CA PHE A 67 2.33 -7.20 1.82
C PHE A 67 2.51 -8.32 2.85
N SER A 68 3.72 -8.46 3.40
CA SER A 68 4.01 -9.43 4.47
C SER A 68 3.36 -9.03 5.79
N ILE A 69 2.61 -9.95 6.39
CA ILE A 69 1.99 -9.77 7.72
C ILE A 69 2.67 -10.59 8.81
N GLY A 70 3.86 -11.15 8.54
CA GLY A 70 4.60 -11.99 9.48
C GLY A 70 4.20 -13.47 9.43
N ASN A 71 4.95 -14.31 10.15
CA ASN A 71 4.70 -15.75 10.29
C ASN A 71 4.51 -16.52 8.96
N GLY A 72 5.25 -16.13 7.92
CA GLY A 72 5.18 -16.79 6.60
C GLY A 72 3.89 -16.51 5.83
N LYS A 73 3.16 -15.44 6.17
CA LYS A 73 1.91 -15.03 5.51
C LYS A 73 2.06 -13.69 4.80
N VAL A 74 1.39 -13.58 3.66
CA VAL A 74 1.41 -12.41 2.77
C VAL A 74 -0.02 -12.11 2.32
N ILE A 75 -0.39 -10.84 2.27
CA ILE A 75 -1.60 -10.37 1.58
C ILE A 75 -1.21 -9.96 0.17
N ASP A 76 -1.74 -10.65 -0.83
CA ASP A 76 -1.54 -10.37 -2.26
C ASP A 76 -2.74 -9.61 -2.82
N ALA A 77 -2.53 -8.32 -3.11
CA ALA A 77 -3.57 -7.44 -3.66
C ALA A 77 -3.57 -7.37 -5.20
N THR A 78 -2.77 -8.22 -5.87
CA THR A 78 -2.55 -8.15 -7.32
C THR A 78 -3.86 -8.36 -8.09
N CYS A 79 -4.55 -9.46 -7.83
CA CYS A 79 -5.81 -9.81 -8.48
C CYS A 79 -7.05 -9.42 -7.66
N LYS A 80 -6.98 -9.52 -6.32
CA LYS A 80 -8.09 -9.25 -5.40
C LYS A 80 -7.63 -8.16 -4.44
N GLY A 81 -8.30 -7.02 -4.38
CA GLY A 81 -7.95 -5.97 -3.43
C GLY A 81 -8.80 -4.72 -3.59
N ASN A 82 -8.51 -3.69 -2.80
CA ASN A 82 -9.14 -2.38 -2.89
C ASN A 82 -8.13 -1.31 -3.36
N VAL A 83 -8.53 -0.04 -3.32
CA VAL A 83 -7.70 1.08 -3.76
C VAL A 83 -6.38 1.23 -2.98
N SER A 84 -6.25 0.64 -1.79
CA SER A 84 -5.04 0.74 -0.96
C SER A 84 -3.77 0.25 -1.65
N LYS A 85 -3.88 -0.66 -2.62
CA LYS A 85 -2.73 -1.18 -3.38
C LYS A 85 -2.03 -0.12 -4.23
N PHE A 86 -2.70 0.99 -4.51
CA PHE A 86 -2.14 2.12 -5.25
C PHE A 86 -1.55 3.20 -4.34
N ILE A 87 -1.45 2.96 -3.02
CA ILE A 87 -0.78 3.89 -2.11
C ILE A 87 0.72 3.77 -2.32
N ASN A 88 1.34 4.88 -2.75
CA ASN A 88 2.74 4.91 -3.14
C ASN A 88 3.69 4.97 -1.94
N HIS A 89 4.95 4.65 -2.22
CA HIS A 89 6.03 4.85 -1.27
C HIS A 89 6.40 6.33 -1.10
N SER A 90 6.68 6.73 0.15
CA SER A 90 7.48 7.92 0.44
C SER A 90 8.48 7.68 1.57
N CYS A 91 9.68 8.25 1.45
CA CYS A 91 10.67 8.31 2.54
C CYS A 91 10.30 9.33 3.62
N ASP A 92 9.37 10.25 3.35
CA ASP A 92 8.72 11.13 4.33
C ASP A 92 7.19 10.95 4.20
N PRO A 93 6.65 9.84 4.70
CA PRO A 93 5.26 9.48 4.48
C PRO A 93 4.29 10.33 5.31
N ASN A 94 3.01 10.25 4.98
CA ASN A 94 1.91 10.76 5.81
C ASN A 94 1.06 9.66 6.44
N CYS A 95 1.27 8.41 6.06
CA CYS A 95 0.66 7.23 6.66
C CYS A 95 1.70 6.25 7.20
N TYR A 96 1.29 5.46 8.18
CA TYR A 96 2.02 4.26 8.63
C TYR A 96 1.07 3.05 8.59
N THR A 97 1.65 1.85 8.60
CA THR A 97 0.91 0.59 8.56
C THR A 97 0.96 -0.10 9.90
N LYS A 98 -0.19 -0.61 10.37
CA LYS A 98 -0.28 -1.44 11.57
C LYS A 98 -0.76 -2.84 11.20
N VAL A 99 0.08 -3.83 11.46
CA VAL A 99 -0.19 -5.23 11.16
C VAL A 99 -0.78 -5.92 12.39
N TYR A 100 -1.92 -6.59 12.21
CA TYR A 100 -2.57 -7.43 13.22
C TYR A 100 -2.42 -8.89 12.80
N GLU A 101 -1.28 -9.51 13.11
CA GLU A 101 -0.92 -10.86 12.63
C GLU A 101 -1.98 -11.92 12.97
N LYS A 102 -2.56 -11.85 14.19
CA LYS A 102 -3.59 -12.78 14.66
C LYS A 102 -4.88 -12.73 13.82
N HIS A 103 -5.18 -11.58 13.22
CA HIS A 103 -6.39 -11.35 12.44
C HIS A 103 -6.11 -11.30 10.93
N ASN A 104 -4.85 -11.50 10.51
CA ASN A 104 -4.39 -11.33 9.13
C ASN A 104 -4.84 -10.00 8.50
N ARG A 105 -4.72 -8.90 9.26
CA ARG A 105 -5.29 -7.59 8.89
C ARG A 105 -4.22 -6.51 8.93
N ILE A 106 -4.29 -5.56 8.00
CA ILE A 106 -3.38 -4.41 7.93
C ILE A 106 -4.20 -3.13 7.86
N GLU A 107 -3.99 -2.23 8.82
CA GLU A 107 -4.58 -0.90 8.78
C GLU A 107 -3.55 0.13 8.32
N ILE A 108 -3.95 1.00 7.41
CA ILE A 108 -3.20 2.19 7.02
C ILE A 108 -3.77 3.37 7.82
N ILE A 109 -2.92 4.03 8.59
CA ILE A 109 -3.29 5.01 9.59
C ILE A 109 -2.56 6.32 9.30
N ALA A 110 -3.25 7.45 9.46
CA ALA A 110 -2.64 8.77 9.30
C ALA A 110 -1.60 9.04 10.40
N MET A 111 -0.36 9.33 10.01
CA MET A 111 0.74 9.68 10.92
C MET A 111 0.72 11.16 11.32
N LYS A 112 0.17 12.00 10.44
CA LYS A 112 0.01 13.45 10.59
C LYS A 112 -1.34 13.86 10.00
N PRO A 113 -1.85 15.08 10.26
CA PRO A 113 -3.08 15.54 9.63
C PRO A 113 -2.93 15.53 8.10
N ILE A 114 -3.93 14.96 7.41
CA ILE A 114 -3.98 14.86 5.94
C ILE A 114 -5.10 15.76 5.45
N LYS A 115 -4.83 16.59 4.45
CA LYS A 115 -5.80 17.52 3.84
C LYS A 115 -6.45 16.88 2.63
N VAL A 116 -7.57 17.47 2.20
CA VAL A 116 -8.19 17.13 0.92
C VAL A 116 -7.18 17.33 -0.21
N SER A 117 -7.12 16.38 -1.13
CA SER A 117 -6.18 16.29 -2.26
C SER A 117 -4.73 15.96 -1.91
N ASP A 118 -4.39 15.71 -0.65
CA ASP A 118 -3.07 15.15 -0.32
C ASP A 118 -2.99 13.70 -0.84
N GLU A 119 -1.87 13.35 -1.46
CA GLU A 119 -1.56 11.95 -1.81
C GLU A 119 -1.18 11.17 -0.54
N LEU A 120 -1.82 10.02 -0.35
CA LEU A 120 -1.46 9.10 0.72
C LEU A 120 -0.19 8.35 0.35
N THR A 121 0.73 8.24 1.30
CA THR A 121 1.98 7.51 1.14
C THR A 121 2.40 6.83 2.45
N PHE A 122 3.04 5.67 2.36
CA PHE A 122 3.69 5.02 3.51
C PHE A 122 5.08 4.47 3.13
N ASP A 123 5.90 4.14 4.13
CA ASP A 123 7.20 3.51 3.88
C ASP A 123 7.02 2.01 3.57
N TYR A 124 7.42 1.57 2.38
CA TYR A 124 7.29 0.17 1.97
C TYR A 124 8.20 -0.76 2.76
N ASN A 125 9.24 -0.23 3.42
CA ASN A 125 10.19 -1.01 4.21
C ASN A 125 10.74 -2.23 3.44
N PHE A 126 11.08 -2.04 2.15
CA PHE A 126 11.69 -3.10 1.36
C PHE A 126 12.99 -3.56 2.01
N LYS A 127 13.22 -4.87 1.95
CA LYS A 127 14.45 -5.48 2.46
C LYS A 127 15.63 -4.96 1.66
N LYS A 128 16.74 -4.75 2.34
CA LYS A 128 17.96 -4.27 1.68
C LYS A 128 18.53 -5.36 0.78
N GLU A 129 18.62 -5.06 -0.51
CA GLU A 129 19.13 -5.98 -1.54
C GLU A 129 20.28 -5.33 -2.32
N LYS A 130 21.04 -6.18 -3.05
CA LYS A 130 22.15 -5.74 -3.90
C LYS A 130 21.64 -4.97 -5.12
N ASP A 131 20.56 -5.47 -5.72
CA ASP A 131 19.92 -4.84 -6.87
C ASP A 131 19.06 -3.68 -6.38
N LYS A 132 19.44 -2.46 -6.76
CA LYS A 132 18.83 -1.24 -6.24
C LYS A 132 17.67 -0.76 -7.10
N ILE A 133 16.54 -0.50 -6.45
CA ILE A 133 15.34 0.06 -7.07
C ILE A 133 15.29 1.55 -6.73
N LEU A 134 15.30 2.41 -7.75
CA LEU A 134 15.28 3.85 -7.58
C LEU A 134 14.01 4.32 -6.88
N CYS A 135 14.16 5.24 -5.92
CA CYS A 135 13.03 5.85 -5.24
C CYS A 135 12.63 7.15 -5.93
N HIS A 136 11.38 7.20 -6.41
CA HIS A 136 10.80 8.36 -7.08
C HIS A 136 9.87 9.20 -6.18
N CYS A 137 9.97 9.07 -4.85
CA CYS A 137 9.05 9.75 -3.92
C CYS A 137 9.16 11.28 -3.88
N LYS A 138 10.20 11.87 -4.50
CA LYS A 138 10.47 13.32 -4.59
C LYS A 138 10.61 14.06 -3.25
N SER A 139 10.60 13.34 -2.12
CA SER A 139 10.85 13.94 -0.80
C SER A 139 12.27 14.49 -0.72
N LYS A 140 12.44 15.62 -0.01
CA LYS A 140 13.78 16.15 0.35
C LYS A 140 14.53 15.20 1.28
N LEU A 141 13.82 14.30 1.98
CA LEU A 141 14.37 13.28 2.85
C LEU A 141 14.47 11.90 2.14
N CYS A 142 14.43 11.88 0.80
CA CYS A 142 14.51 10.65 0.03
C CYS A 142 15.84 9.92 0.28
N ARG A 143 15.76 8.60 0.51
CA ARG A 143 16.90 7.70 0.68
C ARG A 143 17.60 7.34 -0.64
N GLY A 144 17.05 7.77 -1.78
CA GLY A 144 17.53 7.46 -3.13
C GLY A 144 17.03 6.13 -3.70
N PHE A 145 16.83 5.12 -2.84
CA PHE A 145 16.39 3.78 -3.24
C PHE A 145 15.27 3.25 -2.33
N LEU A 146 14.43 2.36 -2.85
CA LEU A 146 13.40 1.67 -2.08
C LEU A 146 14.02 0.61 -1.16
N ASN A 147 15.08 -0.05 -1.61
CA ASN A 147 15.80 -1.16 -0.98
C ASN A 147 17.32 -0.90 -0.82
#